data_AF-A0A7S1YFB4-F1
#
_entry.id   AF-A0A7S1YFB4-F1
#
_cell.length_a   1.000
_cell.length_b   1.000
_cell.length_c   1.000
_cell.angle_alpha   90.00
_cell.angle_beta   90.00
_cell.angle_gamma   90.00
#
_symmetry.space_group_name_H-M   'P 1'
#
loop_
_entity.id
_entity.type
_entity.pdbx_description
1 polymer ?
#
loop_
_entity_poly.entity_id
_entity_poly.type
_entity_poly.pdbx_seq_one_letter_code
_entity_poly.pdbx_strand_id
1 'polypeptide(L)'
;FLPHVEKFTQLVRHRLTTVTARKKHDGLAATYIRFLSSLVQKQMHKPVFEAPQVLEQIMEQIIIPNIFMCDTDEDLFEDDPEVFMAADLEGGRLDSRRNCAQALLKNCGRHFVQQATEIGQRGIAALSTQYSTNKQGEFRAKDAAIHLWLGIAIQAE
;
A
#
# COMPACT_ATOMS: atom_id res chain seq x y z
N PHE A 1 22.44 7.72 -11.96
CA PHE A 1 21.04 7.65 -11.49
C PHE A 1 20.68 8.77 -10.51
N LEU A 2 21.54 9.10 -9.54
CA LEU A 2 21.24 10.09 -8.48
C LEU A 2 20.62 11.43 -8.95
N PRO A 3 21.13 12.10 -10.01
CA PRO A 3 20.55 13.37 -10.48
C PRO A 3 19.12 13.24 -11.04
N HIS A 4 18.66 12.02 -11.33
CA HIS A 4 17.35 11.76 -11.91
C HIS A 4 16.35 11.17 -10.92
N VAL A 5 16.78 10.81 -9.69
CA VAL A 5 15.94 10.13 -8.70
C VAL A 5 14.65 10.90 -8.46
N GLU A 6 14.73 12.21 -8.22
CA GLU A 6 13.56 13.04 -7.93
C GLU A 6 12.55 13.04 -9.10
N LYS A 7 13.05 13.22 -10.33
CA LYS A 7 12.22 13.20 -11.54
C LYS A 7 11.56 11.84 -11.74
N PHE A 8 12.28 10.74 -11.54
CA PHE A 8 11.71 9.39 -11.60
C PHE A 8 10.68 9.15 -10.50
N THR A 9 10.94 9.60 -9.26
CA THR A 9 9.98 9.49 -8.16
C THR A 9 8.69 10.25 -8.48
N GLN A 10 8.77 11.47 -9.01
CA GLN A 10 7.61 12.24 -9.43
C GLN A 10 6.82 11.53 -10.54
N LEU A 11 7.52 11.05 -11.58
CA LEU A 11 6.89 10.30 -12.68
C LEU A 11 6.20 9.04 -12.18
N VAL A 12 6.88 8.21 -11.38
CA VAL A 12 6.31 6.97 -10.87
C VAL A 12 5.09 7.22 -9.98
N ARG A 13 5.15 8.23 -9.09
CA ARG A 13 3.99 8.61 -8.28
C ARG A 13 2.80 9.03 -9.15
N HIS A 14 3.02 9.89 -10.14
CA HIS A 14 1.95 10.31 -11.05
C HIS A 14 1.39 9.14 -11.89
N ARG A 15 2.23 8.19 -12.30
CA ARG A 15 1.72 7.00 -13.01
C ARG A 15 0.87 6.13 -12.10
N LEU A 16 1.28 5.92 -10.84
CA LEU A 16 0.52 5.12 -9.88
C LEU A 16 -0.89 5.65 -9.61
N THR A 17 -1.11 6.97 -9.66
CA THR A 17 -2.47 7.54 -9.51
C THR A 17 -3.38 7.26 -10.72
N THR A 18 -2.82 6.83 -11.85
CA THR A 18 -3.57 6.53 -13.09
C THR A 18 -3.69 5.03 -13.38
N VAL A 19 -2.94 4.18 -12.67
CA VAL A 19 -2.98 2.72 -12.87
C VAL A 19 -4.23 2.14 -12.24
N THR A 20 -5.09 1.52 -13.06
CA THR A 20 -6.33 0.89 -12.57
C THR A 20 -6.07 -0.35 -11.72
N ALA A 21 -7.04 -0.74 -10.89
CA ALA A 21 -7.03 -1.96 -10.08
C ALA A 21 -7.17 -3.29 -10.86
N ARG A 22 -7.30 -3.26 -12.19
CA ARG A 22 -7.42 -4.47 -13.02
C ARG A 22 -6.19 -5.38 -12.90
N LYS A 23 -6.42 -6.69 -12.79
CA LYS A 23 -5.38 -7.74 -12.65
C LYS A 23 -4.22 -7.63 -13.64
N LYS A 24 -4.52 -7.35 -14.92
CA LYS A 24 -3.49 -7.17 -15.98
C LYS A 24 -2.51 -6.01 -15.72
N HIS A 25 -2.84 -5.08 -14.82
CA HIS A 25 -1.98 -3.97 -14.43
C HIS A 25 -1.25 -4.20 -13.09
N ASP A 26 -1.48 -5.33 -12.40
CA ASP A 26 -0.91 -5.60 -11.08
C ASP A 26 0.61 -5.66 -11.11
N GLY A 27 1.20 -6.35 -12.08
CA GLY A 27 2.67 -6.41 -12.21
C GLY A 27 3.30 -5.04 -12.41
N LEU A 28 2.62 -4.14 -13.14
CA LEU A 28 3.07 -2.77 -13.35
C LEU A 28 2.96 -1.95 -12.06
N ALA A 29 1.81 -2.00 -11.38
CA ALA A 29 1.59 -1.32 -10.11
C ALA A 29 2.59 -1.79 -9.05
N ALA A 30 2.74 -3.11 -8.87
CA ALA A 30 3.68 -3.72 -7.94
C ALA A 30 5.12 -3.25 -8.21
N THR A 31 5.54 -3.21 -9.48
CA THR A 31 6.88 -2.75 -9.86
C THR A 31 7.12 -1.29 -9.50
N TYR A 32 6.15 -0.41 -9.78
CA TYR A 32 6.23 1.00 -9.41
C TYR A 32 6.24 1.23 -7.90
N ILE A 33 5.39 0.51 -7.15
CA ILE A 33 5.34 0.58 -5.69
C ILE A 33 6.65 0.08 -5.09
N ARG A 34 7.21 -1.03 -5.60
CA ARG A 34 8.50 -1.58 -5.18
C ARG A 34 9.64 -0.60 -5.41
N PHE A 35 9.63 0.10 -6.56
CA PHE A 35 10.60 1.17 -6.82
C PHE A 35 10.54 2.27 -5.75
N LEU A 36 9.34 2.81 -5.47
CA LEU A 36 9.18 3.81 -4.41
C LEU A 36 9.63 3.27 -3.04
N SER A 37 9.25 2.04 -2.71
CA SER A 37 9.63 1.38 -1.46
C SER A 37 11.15 1.28 -1.30
N SER A 38 11.86 0.92 -2.36
CA SER A 38 13.33 0.84 -2.38
C SER A 38 14.03 2.19 -2.18
N LEU A 39 13.38 3.29 -2.59
CA LEU A 39 13.91 4.63 -2.40
C LEU A 39 13.66 5.12 -0.98
N VAL A 40 12.42 5.00 -0.48
CA VAL A 40 12.03 5.40 0.89
C VAL A 40 12.90 4.67 1.92
N GLN A 41 13.25 3.42 1.68
CA GLN A 41 14.10 2.64 2.59
C GLN A 41 15.49 3.26 2.81
N LYS A 42 16.04 3.99 1.84
CA LYS A 42 17.41 4.51 1.87
C LYS A 42 17.46 5.92 2.43
N GLN A 43 18.21 6.11 3.52
CA GLN A 43 18.35 7.42 4.18
C GLN A 43 18.82 8.55 3.26
N MET A 44 19.70 8.25 2.30
CA MET A 44 20.17 9.22 1.31
C MET A 44 19.06 9.83 0.43
N HIS A 45 17.90 9.19 0.33
CA HIS A 45 16.75 9.67 -0.43
C HIS A 45 15.65 10.27 0.45
N LYS A 46 15.81 10.29 1.78
CA LYS A 46 14.84 10.86 2.72
C LYS A 46 14.36 12.27 2.31
N PRO A 47 15.23 13.21 1.85
CA PRO A 47 14.79 14.56 1.47
C PRO A 47 13.76 14.58 0.33
N VAL A 48 13.73 13.56 -0.53
CA VAL A 48 12.75 13.44 -1.63
C VAL A 48 11.33 13.20 -1.11
N PHE A 49 11.20 12.64 0.10
CA PHE A 49 9.94 12.22 0.71
C PHE A 49 9.54 13.05 1.93
N GLU A 50 10.40 13.97 2.37
CA GLU A 50 10.24 14.74 3.61
C GLU A 50 9.18 15.85 3.50
N ALA A 51 8.91 16.34 2.29
CA ALA A 51 7.83 17.29 2.06
C ALA A 51 6.48 16.65 2.47
N PRO A 52 5.70 17.26 3.39
CA PRO A 52 4.47 16.66 3.91
C PRO A 52 3.49 16.23 2.83
N GLN A 53 3.36 17.02 1.77
CA GLN A 53 2.47 16.75 0.64
C GLN A 53 2.89 15.51 -0.16
N VAL A 54 4.18 15.18 -0.19
CA VAL A 54 4.70 13.98 -0.87
C VAL A 54 4.28 12.73 -0.11
N LEU A 55 4.46 12.73 1.21
CA LEU A 55 4.11 11.58 2.04
C LEU A 55 2.61 11.38 2.11
N GLU A 56 1.83 12.46 2.24
CA GLU A 56 0.36 12.42 2.19
C GLU A 56 -0.14 11.84 0.86
N GLN A 57 0.41 12.30 -0.27
CA GLN A 57 0.08 11.73 -1.58
C GLN A 57 0.43 10.23 -1.65
N ILE A 58 1.59 9.81 -1.14
CA ILE A 58 1.99 8.40 -1.16
C ILE A 58 1.04 7.55 -0.30
N MET A 59 0.70 8.01 0.90
CA MET A 59 -0.18 7.28 1.80
C MET A 59 -1.60 7.19 1.25
N GLU A 60 -2.20 8.32 0.87
CA GLU A 60 -3.62 8.40 0.52
C GLU A 60 -3.91 7.97 -0.93
N GLN A 61 -3.04 8.30 -1.89
CA GLN A 61 -3.30 8.05 -3.31
C GLN A 61 -2.60 6.80 -3.84
N ILE A 62 -1.61 6.26 -3.12
CA ILE A 62 -0.84 5.09 -3.57
C ILE A 62 -1.02 3.92 -2.62
N ILE A 63 -0.69 4.06 -1.34
CA ILE A 63 -0.74 2.93 -0.39
C ILE A 63 -2.20 2.49 -0.22
N ILE A 64 -3.08 3.35 0.29
CA ILE A 64 -4.47 2.96 0.63
C ILE A 64 -5.21 2.31 -0.55
N PRO A 65 -5.21 2.84 -1.78
CA PRO A 65 -5.90 2.19 -2.90
C PRO A 65 -5.30 0.83 -3.30
N ASN A 66 -4.03 0.58 -2.99
CA ASN A 66 -3.33 -0.65 -3.35
C ASN A 66 -3.21 -1.66 -2.19
N ILE A 67 -3.74 -1.38 -1.00
CA ILE A 67 -3.82 -2.38 0.10
C ILE A 67 -5.07 -3.26 0.01
N PHE A 68 -6.07 -2.84 -0.77
CA PHE A 68 -7.31 -3.58 -0.94
C PHE A 68 -7.05 -4.96 -1.55
N MET A 69 -7.81 -5.96 -1.10
CA MET A 69 -7.89 -7.26 -1.73
C MET A 69 -8.43 -7.10 -3.16
N CYS A 70 -7.80 -7.79 -4.12
CA CYS A 70 -8.29 -7.78 -5.49
C CYS A 70 -9.41 -8.81 -5.67
N ASP A 71 -10.31 -8.58 -6.62
CA ASP A 71 -11.46 -9.48 -6.89
C ASP A 71 -11.00 -10.94 -7.05
N THR A 72 -9.89 -11.18 -7.75
CA THR A 72 -9.43 -12.56 -7.97
C THR A 72 -8.81 -13.23 -6.76
N ASP A 73 -8.33 -12.46 -5.78
CA ASP A 73 -7.90 -13.02 -4.50
C ASP A 73 -9.12 -13.42 -3.66
N GLU A 74 -10.24 -12.71 -3.81
CA GLU A 74 -11.52 -13.02 -3.17
C GLU A 74 -12.15 -14.26 -3.80
N ASP A 75 -12.24 -14.30 -5.13
CA ASP A 75 -12.69 -15.50 -5.84
C ASP A 75 -11.87 -16.73 -5.41
N LEU A 76 -10.54 -16.60 -5.30
CA LEU A 76 -9.67 -17.69 -4.86
C LEU A 76 -9.93 -18.08 -3.40
N PHE A 77 -10.17 -17.12 -2.52
CA PHE A 77 -10.49 -17.39 -1.11
C PHE A 77 -11.84 -18.10 -0.96
N GLU A 78 -12.83 -17.75 -1.79
CA GLU A 78 -14.16 -18.36 -1.77
C GLU A 78 -14.18 -19.76 -2.41
N ASP A 79 -13.51 -19.93 -3.55
CA ASP A 79 -13.51 -21.18 -4.32
C ASP A 79 -12.51 -22.21 -3.80
N ASP A 80 -11.30 -21.79 -3.38
CA ASP A 80 -10.22 -22.65 -2.91
C ASP A 80 -9.39 -22.01 -1.77
N PRO A 81 -9.94 -21.97 -0.54
CA PRO A 81 -9.30 -21.31 0.59
C PRO A 81 -7.97 -21.98 1.00
N GLU A 82 -7.79 -23.27 0.74
CA GLU A 82 -6.55 -23.98 1.05
C GLU A 82 -5.40 -23.48 0.15
N VAL A 83 -5.65 -23.33 -1.15
CA VAL A 83 -4.67 -22.75 -2.09
C VAL A 83 -4.40 -21.29 -1.76
N PHE A 84 -5.43 -20.51 -1.40
CA PHE A 84 -5.24 -19.13 -0.95
C PHE A 84 -4.28 -19.05 0.26
N MET A 85 -4.50 -19.87 1.28
CA MET A 85 -3.66 -19.91 2.48
C MET A 85 -2.24 -20.39 2.18
N ALA A 86 -2.09 -21.47 1.39
CA ALA A 86 -0.78 -21.98 1.02
C ALA A 86 0.04 -20.93 0.24
N ALA A 87 -0.59 -20.22 -0.70
CA ALA A 87 0.08 -19.16 -1.46
C ALA A 87 0.56 -18.00 -0.57
N ASP A 88 -0.15 -17.71 0.53
CA ASP A 88 0.26 -16.68 1.49
C ASP A 88 1.43 -17.16 2.37
N LEU A 89 1.35 -18.38 2.90
CA LEU A 89 2.38 -18.98 3.77
C LEU A 89 3.69 -19.29 3.04
N GLU A 90 3.60 -19.75 1.78
CA GLU A 90 4.76 -20.10 0.95
C GLU A 90 5.38 -18.87 0.26
N GLY A 91 4.78 -17.68 0.43
CA GLY A 91 5.28 -16.44 -0.15
C GLY A 91 4.99 -16.27 -1.64
N GLY A 92 4.09 -17.07 -2.23
CA GLY A 92 3.63 -16.93 -3.62
C GLY A 92 3.01 -15.57 -3.93
N ARG A 93 2.60 -14.82 -2.89
CA ARG A 93 2.00 -13.48 -3.02
C ARG A 93 2.95 -12.33 -2.69
N LEU A 94 4.23 -12.59 -2.40
CA LEU A 94 5.19 -11.55 -1.97
C LEU A 94 5.30 -10.37 -2.97
N ASP A 95 5.19 -10.66 -4.27
CA ASP A 95 5.24 -9.65 -5.34
C ASP A 95 3.87 -9.09 -5.74
N SER A 96 2.81 -9.43 -4.99
CA SER A 96 1.48 -8.85 -5.24
C SER A 96 1.49 -7.33 -5.01
N ARG A 97 0.55 -6.66 -5.68
CA ARG A 97 0.28 -5.22 -5.52
C ARG A 97 0.08 -4.86 -4.04
N ARG A 98 -0.69 -5.68 -3.32
CA ARG A 98 -0.99 -5.53 -1.89
C ARG A 98 0.25 -5.63 -1.02
N ASN A 99 1.07 -6.66 -1.21
CA ASN A 99 2.28 -6.84 -0.41
C ASN A 99 3.35 -5.79 -0.71
N CYS A 100 3.45 -5.33 -1.97
CA CYS A 100 4.30 -4.18 -2.31
C CYS A 100 3.83 -2.90 -1.59
N ALA A 101 2.51 -2.65 -1.53
CA ALA A 101 1.95 -1.49 -0.84
C ALA A 101 2.19 -1.55 0.68
N GLN A 102 2.07 -2.73 1.29
CA GLN A 102 2.41 -2.94 2.70
C GLN A 102 3.90 -2.73 2.98
N ALA A 103 4.78 -3.21 2.09
CA ALA A 103 6.22 -2.97 2.22
C ALA A 103 6.55 -1.45 2.15
N LEU A 104 5.89 -0.72 1.25
CA LEU A 104 6.03 0.74 1.17
C LEU A 104 5.51 1.43 2.44
N LEU A 105 4.33 1.05 2.94
CA LEU A 105 3.77 1.55 4.21
C LEU A 105 4.75 1.36 5.37
N LYS A 106 5.31 0.15 5.49
CA LYS A 106 6.30 -0.19 6.52
C LYS A 106 7.53 0.71 6.42
N ASN A 107 8.05 0.93 5.22
CA ASN A 107 9.22 1.79 5.01
C ASN A 107 8.91 3.28 5.29
N CYS A 108 7.72 3.78 4.94
CA CYS A 108 7.28 5.12 5.32
C CYS A 108 7.17 5.25 6.84
N GLY A 109 6.57 4.26 7.51
CA GLY A 109 6.42 4.23 8.96
C GLY A 109 7.76 4.27 9.71
N ARG A 110 8.82 3.66 9.18
CA ARG A 110 10.16 3.68 9.80
C ARG A 110 10.85 5.05 9.77
N HIS A 111 10.68 5.79 8.69
CA HIS A 111 11.41 7.05 8.46
C HIS A 111 10.61 8.30 8.79
N PHE A 112 9.28 8.17 8.81
CA PHE A 112 8.32 9.26 8.99
C PHE A 112 7.20 8.84 9.96
N VAL A 113 7.57 8.23 11.11
CA VAL A 113 6.65 7.61 12.09
C VAL A 113 5.46 8.50 12.40
N GLN A 114 5.70 9.75 12.81
CA GLN A 114 4.65 10.67 13.23
C GLN A 114 3.67 10.94 12.09
N GLN A 115 4.16 11.42 10.94
CA GLN A 115 3.30 11.76 9.82
C GLN A 115 2.56 10.54 9.25
N ALA A 116 3.25 9.40 9.12
CA ALA A 116 2.64 8.16 8.64
C ALA A 116 1.55 7.65 9.59
N THR A 117 1.74 7.79 10.90
CA THR A 117 0.74 7.44 11.91
C THR A 117 -0.48 8.35 11.82
N GLU A 118 -0.28 9.67 11.75
CA GLU A 118 -1.37 10.65 11.66
C GLU A 118 -2.22 10.45 10.38
N ILE A 119 -1.57 10.30 9.21
CA ILE A 119 -2.27 10.05 7.95
C ILE A 119 -2.96 8.68 7.97
N GLY A 120 -2.27 7.67 8.48
CA GLY A 120 -2.79 6.32 8.57
C GLY A 120 -4.01 6.20 9.48
N GLN A 121 -4.04 6.90 10.61
CA GLN A 121 -5.22 6.99 11.49
C GLN A 121 -6.42 7.61 10.76
N ARG A 122 -6.22 8.67 9.96
CA ARG A 122 -7.28 9.23 9.12
C ARG A 122 -7.79 8.22 8.10
N GLY A 123 -6.87 7.49 7.45
CA GLY A 123 -7.21 6.42 6.51
C GLY A 123 -8.05 5.31 7.15
N ILE A 124 -7.65 4.83 8.33
CA ILE A 124 -8.38 3.81 9.10
C ILE A 124 -9.79 4.31 9.46
N ALA A 125 -9.92 5.56 9.90
CA ALA A 125 -11.21 6.16 10.21
C ALA A 125 -12.11 6.23 8.97
N ALA A 126 -11.59 6.69 7.83
CA ALA A 126 -12.34 6.76 6.57
C ALA A 126 -12.80 5.37 6.09
N LEU A 127 -11.92 4.37 6.12
CA LEU A 127 -12.25 2.99 5.76
C LEU A 127 -13.29 2.38 6.72
N SER A 128 -13.22 2.71 8.01
CA SER A 128 -14.20 2.26 9.00
C SER A 128 -15.57 2.90 8.79
N THR A 129 -15.61 4.17 8.40
CA THR A 129 -16.85 4.86 8.00
C THR A 129 -17.44 4.22 6.74
N GLN A 130 -16.62 3.94 5.72
CA GLN A 130 -17.05 3.24 4.51
C GLN A 130 -17.62 1.85 4.83
N TYR A 131 -16.94 1.06 5.66
CA TYR A 131 -17.48 -0.23 6.10
C TYR A 131 -18.84 -0.11 6.82
N SER A 132 -19.03 0.97 7.58
CA SER A 132 -20.27 1.21 8.32
C SER A 132 -21.46 1.54 7.44
N THR A 133 -21.26 2.03 6.20
CA THR A 133 -22.37 2.32 5.28
C THR A 133 -23.03 1.06 4.72
N ASN A 134 -22.28 -0.02 4.51
CA ASN A 134 -22.81 -1.31 4.08
C ASN A 134 -21.88 -2.45 4.50
N LYS A 135 -22.13 -3.05 5.66
CA LYS A 135 -21.26 -4.09 6.22
C LYS A 135 -21.10 -5.33 5.32
N GLN A 136 -22.12 -5.68 4.53
CA GLN A 136 -22.07 -6.83 3.63
C GLN A 136 -21.31 -6.51 2.34
N GLY A 137 -21.49 -5.31 1.78
CA GLY A 137 -20.83 -4.91 0.53
C GLY A 137 -19.44 -4.29 0.69
N GLU A 138 -19.09 -3.80 1.89
CA GLU A 138 -17.86 -3.02 2.14
C GLU A 138 -16.86 -3.76 3.05
N PHE A 139 -16.94 -5.09 3.12
CA PHE A 139 -16.01 -5.87 3.96
C PHE A 139 -14.54 -5.64 3.57
N ARG A 140 -14.26 -5.35 2.29
CA ARG A 140 -12.93 -4.99 1.78
C ARG A 140 -12.37 -3.73 2.44
N ALA A 141 -13.22 -2.75 2.77
CA ALA A 141 -12.79 -1.55 3.50
C ALA A 141 -12.36 -1.89 4.93
N LYS A 142 -13.06 -2.83 5.60
CA LYS A 142 -12.65 -3.35 6.91
C LYS A 142 -11.33 -4.10 6.83
N ASP A 143 -11.18 -5.00 5.86
CA ASP A 143 -9.94 -5.76 5.63
C ASP A 143 -8.74 -4.82 5.36
N ALA A 144 -8.93 -3.82 4.49
CA ALA A 144 -7.95 -2.77 4.24
C ALA A 144 -7.61 -1.99 5.51
N ALA A 145 -8.60 -1.61 6.33
CA ALA A 145 -8.37 -0.89 7.58
C ALA A 145 -7.51 -1.70 8.57
N ILE A 146 -7.76 -3.01 8.69
CA ILE A 146 -6.98 -3.92 9.53
C ILE A 146 -5.52 -3.98 9.05
N HIS A 147 -5.30 -4.12 7.74
CA HIS A 147 -3.95 -4.18 7.19
C HIS A 147 -3.19 -2.85 7.32
N LEU A 148 -3.88 -1.73 7.15
CA LEU A 148 -3.31 -0.40 7.38
C LEU A 148 -2.91 -0.24 8.85
N TRP A 149 -3.79 -0.64 9.77
CA TRP A 149 -3.53 -0.60 11.20
C TRP A 149 -2.32 -1.49 11.58
N LEU A 150 -2.28 -2.74 11.12
CA LEU A 150 -1.16 -3.65 11.37
C LEU A 150 0.16 -3.05 10.84
N GLY A 151 0.15 -2.49 9.64
CA GLY A 151 1.34 -1.89 9.03
C GLY A 151 1.91 -0.70 9.81
N ILE A 152 1.06 0.08 10.48
CA ILE A 152 1.45 1.24 11.29
C ILE A 152 1.79 0.82 12.73
N ALA A 153 1.00 -0.04 13.34
CA ALA A 153 1.13 -0.45 14.74
C ALA A 153 2.46 -1.19 14.98
N ILE A 154 2.88 -2.06 14.05
CA ILE A 154 4.14 -2.81 14.14
C ILE A 154 5.37 -1.88 14.04
N GLN A 155 5.21 -0.60 13.68
CA GLN A 155 6.31 0.37 13.64
C GLN A 155 6.38 1.27 14.87
N ALA A 156 5.39 1.22 15.77
CA ALA A 156 5.34 2.06 16.97
C ALA A 156 6.07 1.45 18.20
N GLU A 157 6.57 0.22 18.08
CA GLU A 157 7.45 -0.47 19.03
C GLU A 157 8.92 -0.32 18.63
#